data_AF-A0A920T1Z1-F1
#
_entry.id   AF-A0A920T1Z1-F1
#
_cell.length_a   1.000
_cell.length_b   1.000
_cell.length_c   1.000
_cell.angle_alpha   90.00
_cell.angle_beta   90.00
_cell.angle_gamma   90.00
#
_symmetry.space_group_name_H-M   'P 1'
#
loop_
_entity.id
_entity.type
_entity.pdbx_description
1 polymer ?
#
loop_
_entity_poly.entity_id
_entity_poly.type
_entity_poly.pdbx_seq_one_letter_code
_entity_poly.pdbx_strand_id
1 'polypeptide(L)'
;MVWKILINGKKLAKNKIRKRKSFDNEQEAIKFENEKRALNKLQRKIEKKSKTKEQRREEGLLKSGDSNECESEAIRQLVKLLENNWNIVLIRDGAHNDIGLQKKDSQDTDLYYGIQIKSCSKQRAHCNNKIPKAKFGNVNHYPNSLVICICLKPLKIWFFHGANLLNNKSTLHESKKAYFNEALCYDKEEGINKLEEFLTIYLQNYKKHKIDYYDLQIETNKFLEDYANKLYKIHKNLPIVSERRGLNEIENSCVDCIDQNGLRIQEKICHVSPNTTGFHLQLAKSSGRNLESKRTTGPYNENDFDILRVYLFCKVDELGKVSFKREQYKIKYNGKNYEKAIEDIKSYTLFGYFDIPINQLITKGCISTKNQKGKVSFTVFLPEKVAESIHYSLPKQIRKKSTIWTKDYFNLCMNLNKID
;
A
#
# COMPACT_ATOMS: atom_id res chain seq x y z
N MET A 1 34.59 -18.57 46.48
CA MET A 1 33.22 -18.03 46.33
C MET A 1 32.75 -18.37 44.91
N VAL A 2 31.95 -19.43 44.75
CA VAL A 2 31.57 -20.00 43.43
C VAL A 2 30.28 -19.34 42.94
N TRP A 3 30.33 -18.66 41.79
CA TRP A 3 29.17 -18.04 41.16
C TRP A 3 28.38 -19.09 40.37
N LYS A 4 27.21 -19.53 40.88
CA LYS A 4 26.31 -20.42 40.14
C LYS A 4 25.38 -19.62 39.23
N ILE A 5 25.63 -19.69 37.92
CA ILE A 5 24.76 -19.08 36.89
C ILE A 5 23.68 -20.09 36.46
N LEU A 6 22.40 -19.71 36.59
CA LEU A 6 21.23 -20.53 36.24
C LEU A 6 20.58 -20.05 34.94
N ILE A 7 20.57 -20.90 33.90
CA ILE A 7 19.87 -20.61 32.64
C ILE A 7 18.60 -21.47 32.52
N ASN A 8 17.43 -20.82 32.47
CA ASN A 8 16.12 -21.46 32.37
C ASN A 8 15.75 -21.81 30.92
N GLY A 9 15.41 -23.08 30.65
CA GLY A 9 14.69 -23.49 29.43
C GLY A 9 13.33 -24.10 29.78
N LYS A 10 12.23 -23.78 29.06
CA LYS A 10 10.94 -24.50 29.12
C LYS A 10 10.30 -24.64 27.74
N LYS A 11 9.90 -25.88 27.42
CA LYS A 11 9.19 -26.33 26.22
C LYS A 11 7.97 -27.16 26.68
N LEU A 12 6.94 -27.16 25.83
CA LEU A 12 5.64 -27.82 25.97
C LEU A 12 5.71 -29.31 26.38
N ALA A 13 4.65 -29.75 27.06
CA ALA A 13 4.57 -30.91 27.94
C ALA A 13 4.61 -32.30 27.27
N LYS A 14 5.34 -33.22 27.89
CA LYS A 14 4.87 -34.51 28.45
C LYS A 14 6.00 -35.07 29.32
N ASN A 15 5.72 -35.27 30.62
CA ASN A 15 6.56 -35.88 31.67
C ASN A 15 8.07 -36.04 31.38
N LYS A 16 8.87 -34.98 31.57
CA LYS A 16 10.31 -35.11 31.86
C LYS A 16 10.75 -34.04 32.85
N ILE A 17 11.31 -34.50 33.96
CA ILE A 17 11.99 -33.73 35.01
C ILE A 17 13.00 -32.79 34.36
N ARG A 18 12.95 -31.50 34.72
CA ARG A 18 13.84 -30.47 34.20
C ARG A 18 15.19 -30.54 34.89
N LYS A 19 16.18 -31.18 34.27
CA LYS A 19 17.57 -31.00 34.67
C LYS A 19 18.02 -29.59 34.25
N ARG A 20 18.11 -28.66 35.18
CA ARG A 20 18.84 -27.39 34.98
C ARG A 20 20.33 -27.75 34.83
N LYS A 21 21.01 -27.19 33.83
CA LYS A 21 22.46 -27.37 33.65
C LYS A 21 23.15 -26.10 34.16
N SER A 22 23.90 -26.23 35.24
CA SER A 22 24.80 -25.19 35.75
C SER A 22 26.16 -25.32 35.07
N PHE A 23 26.88 -24.21 34.94
CA PHE A 23 28.23 -24.16 34.39
C PHE A 23 29.13 -23.50 35.43
N ASP A 24 30.37 -23.96 35.52
CA ASP A 24 31.31 -23.50 36.54
C ASP A 24 32.02 -22.21 36.11
N ASN A 25 31.96 -21.86 34.83
CA ASN A 25 32.44 -20.58 34.31
C ASN A 25 31.65 -20.09 33.07
N GLU A 26 31.83 -18.83 32.74
CA GLU A 26 31.13 -18.14 31.64
C GLU A 26 31.54 -18.66 30.25
N GLN A 27 32.80 -19.07 30.07
CA GLN A 27 33.30 -19.58 28.78
C GLN A 27 32.62 -20.89 28.38
N GLU A 28 32.37 -21.78 29.35
CA GLU A 28 31.62 -23.03 29.12
C GLU A 28 30.15 -22.78 28.78
N ALA A 29 29.52 -21.79 29.43
CA ALA A 29 28.14 -21.39 29.12
C ALA A 29 28.03 -20.82 27.70
N ILE A 30 28.98 -19.98 27.28
CA ILE A 30 29.07 -19.41 25.93
C ILE A 30 29.29 -20.52 24.90
N LYS A 31 30.21 -21.46 25.16
CA LYS A 31 30.49 -22.60 24.28
C LYS A 31 29.24 -23.46 24.08
N PHE A 32 28.53 -23.78 25.16
CA PHE A 32 27.29 -24.55 25.11
C PHE A 32 26.17 -23.83 24.34
N GLU A 33 26.01 -22.51 24.52
CA GLU A 33 25.05 -21.73 23.72
C GLU A 33 25.41 -21.74 22.24
N ASN A 34 26.69 -21.58 21.90
CA ASN A 34 27.16 -21.56 20.53
C ASN A 34 26.95 -22.92 19.84
N GLU A 35 27.26 -24.02 20.52
CA GLU A 35 26.99 -25.38 20.05
C GLU A 35 25.49 -25.61 19.84
N LYS A 36 24.65 -25.15 20.77
CA LYS A 36 23.19 -25.25 20.63
C LYS A 36 22.65 -24.39 19.49
N ARG A 37 23.19 -23.20 19.26
CA ARG A 37 22.86 -22.34 18.11
C ARG A 37 23.29 -22.99 16.81
N ALA A 38 24.46 -23.61 16.76
CA ALA A 38 24.96 -24.36 15.61
C ALA A 38 24.06 -25.57 15.30
N LEU A 39 23.69 -26.35 16.33
CA LEU A 39 22.78 -27.49 16.19
C LEU A 39 21.41 -27.07 15.68
N ASN A 40 20.85 -25.98 16.21
CA ASN A 40 19.57 -25.42 15.74
C ASN A 40 19.65 -24.92 14.28
N LYS A 41 20.77 -24.29 13.88
CA LYS A 41 21.00 -23.89 12.48
C LYS A 41 21.06 -25.10 11.57
N LEU A 42 21.74 -26.17 11.99
CA LEU A 42 21.86 -27.41 11.23
C LEU A 42 20.51 -28.12 11.09
N GLN A 43 19.74 -28.24 12.18
CA GLN A 43 18.38 -28.79 12.15
C GLN A 43 17.48 -28.00 11.20
N ARG A 44 17.49 -26.67 11.24
CA ARG A 44 16.71 -25.85 10.30
C ARG A 44 17.14 -26.05 8.85
N LYS A 45 18.43 -26.29 8.60
CA LYS A 45 18.95 -26.57 7.25
C LYS A 45 18.50 -27.93 6.75
N ILE A 46 18.52 -28.95 7.61
CA ILE A 46 18.02 -30.31 7.33
C ILE A 46 16.51 -30.29 7.11
N GLU A 47 15.75 -29.65 8.01
CA GLU A 47 14.29 -29.50 7.91
C GLU A 47 13.88 -28.71 6.67
N LYS A 48 14.68 -27.69 6.29
CA LYS A 48 14.48 -27.01 5.01
C LYS A 48 14.69 -28.00 3.88
N LYS A 49 15.82 -28.72 3.83
CA LYS A 49 16.14 -29.69 2.76
C LYS A 49 15.13 -30.85 2.65
N SER A 50 14.55 -31.30 3.76
CA SER A 50 13.60 -32.43 3.78
C SER A 50 12.21 -32.10 3.23
N LYS A 51 11.87 -30.81 3.12
CA LYS A 51 10.58 -30.36 2.56
C LYS A 51 10.69 -30.16 1.05
N THR A 52 9.66 -30.58 0.31
CA THR A 52 9.54 -30.29 -1.13
C THR A 52 9.34 -28.80 -1.38
N LYS A 53 9.53 -28.33 -2.62
CA LYS A 53 9.26 -26.93 -2.98
C LYS A 53 7.80 -26.54 -2.69
N GLU A 54 6.85 -27.45 -2.90
CA GLU A 54 5.42 -27.25 -2.63
C GLU A 54 5.11 -27.18 -1.13
N GLN A 55 5.66 -28.08 -0.31
CA GLN A 55 5.47 -28.04 1.15
C GLN A 55 6.07 -26.76 1.77
N ARG A 56 7.22 -26.29 1.26
CA ARG A 56 7.78 -24.99 1.67
C ARG A 56 6.92 -23.81 1.23
N ARG A 57 6.21 -23.93 0.10
CA ARG A 57 5.27 -22.94 -0.43
C ARG A 57 4.01 -22.86 0.43
N GLU A 58 3.40 -23.99 0.77
CA GLU A 58 2.24 -24.06 1.68
C GLU A 58 2.57 -23.52 3.08
N GLU A 59 3.70 -23.91 3.68
CA GLU A 59 4.11 -23.35 4.98
C GLU A 59 4.43 -21.85 4.92
N GLY A 60 4.94 -21.37 3.78
CA GLY A 60 5.19 -19.96 3.54
C GLY A 60 3.89 -19.16 3.50
N LEU A 61 2.91 -19.66 2.74
CA LEU A 61 1.55 -19.10 2.64
C LEU A 61 0.84 -19.11 4.00
N LEU A 62 0.96 -20.20 4.78
CA LEU A 62 0.39 -20.30 6.14
C LEU A 62 1.08 -19.39 7.17
N LYS A 63 2.38 -19.09 7.01
CA LYS A 63 3.12 -18.17 7.89
C LYS A 63 2.90 -16.70 7.54
N SER A 64 2.46 -16.42 6.32
CA SER A 64 2.08 -15.10 5.82
C SER A 64 0.57 -14.92 5.84
N GLY A 65 -0.12 -15.23 6.95
CA GLY A 65 -1.48 -14.71 7.15
C GLY A 65 -1.43 -13.21 6.92
N ASP A 66 -2.12 -12.76 5.88
CA ASP A 66 -1.79 -11.53 5.16
C ASP A 66 -2.04 -10.33 6.09
N SER A 67 -1.13 -9.35 6.11
CA SER A 67 -1.40 -8.11 6.86
C SER A 67 -2.72 -7.49 6.43
N ASN A 68 -3.06 -7.67 5.15
CA ASN A 68 -4.26 -7.18 4.51
C ASN A 68 -5.50 -7.96 4.95
N GLU A 69 -5.41 -9.29 5.12
CA GLU A 69 -6.51 -10.09 5.70
C GLU A 69 -6.78 -9.69 7.15
N CYS A 70 -5.72 -9.42 7.92
CA CYS A 70 -5.83 -8.96 9.30
C CYS A 70 -6.48 -7.58 9.40
N GLU A 71 -6.13 -6.65 8.49
CA GLU A 71 -6.71 -5.32 8.43
C GLU A 71 -8.17 -5.35 7.96
N SER A 72 -8.46 -6.11 6.90
CA SER A 72 -9.83 -6.33 6.41
C SER A 72 -10.72 -6.91 7.50
N GLU A 73 -10.24 -7.90 8.26
CA GLU A 73 -11.00 -8.46 9.38
C GLU A 73 -11.18 -7.44 10.52
N ALA A 74 -10.15 -6.64 10.83
CA ALA A 74 -10.27 -5.58 11.82
C ALA A 74 -11.31 -4.51 11.43
N ILE A 75 -11.34 -4.11 10.16
CA ILE A 75 -12.35 -3.19 9.62
C ILE A 75 -13.74 -3.82 9.75
N ARG A 76 -13.93 -5.09 9.36
CA ARG A 76 -15.22 -5.78 9.51
C ARG A 76 -15.71 -5.83 10.95
N GLN A 77 -14.82 -6.07 11.92
CA GLN A 77 -15.18 -6.03 13.34
C GLN A 77 -15.56 -4.61 13.79
N LEU A 78 -14.81 -3.59 13.36
CA LEU A 78 -15.12 -2.19 13.66
C LEU A 78 -16.47 -1.78 13.09
N VAL A 79 -16.79 -2.18 11.85
CA VAL A 79 -18.08 -1.90 11.21
C VAL A 79 -19.22 -2.45 12.03
N LYS A 80 -19.18 -3.73 12.43
CA LYS A 80 -20.22 -4.34 13.26
C LYS A 80 -20.47 -3.60 14.57
N LEU A 81 -19.44 -2.97 15.13
CA LEU A 81 -19.55 -2.23 16.39
C LEU A 81 -20.14 -0.82 16.22
N LEU A 82 -20.08 -0.24 15.00
CA LEU A 82 -20.42 1.15 14.72
C LEU A 82 -21.58 1.33 13.73
N GLU A 83 -21.99 0.27 13.04
CA GLU A 83 -22.94 0.30 11.93
C GLU A 83 -24.30 0.90 12.29
N ASN A 84 -24.67 0.93 13.57
CA ASN A 84 -25.94 1.52 14.00
C ASN A 84 -25.96 3.05 13.81
N ASN A 85 -24.87 3.74 14.12
CA ASN A 85 -24.81 5.20 14.17
C ASN A 85 -23.95 5.81 13.06
N TRP A 86 -23.09 5.01 12.44
CA TRP A 86 -22.10 5.49 11.47
C TRP A 86 -22.26 4.80 10.12
N ASN A 87 -22.18 5.61 9.07
CA ASN A 87 -21.86 5.17 7.72
C ASN A 87 -20.35 5.01 7.62
N ILE A 88 -19.90 3.82 7.23
CA ILE A 88 -18.49 3.50 7.03
C ILE A 88 -18.31 3.09 5.58
N VAL A 89 -17.36 3.73 4.90
CA VAL A 89 -16.98 3.42 3.52
C VAL A 89 -15.49 3.10 3.48
N LEU A 90 -15.11 2.15 2.64
CA LEU A 90 -13.69 1.90 2.37
C LEU A 90 -13.12 3.04 1.52
N ILE A 91 -11.89 3.42 1.84
CA ILE A 91 -11.04 4.26 1.00
C ILE A 91 -10.11 3.31 0.24
N ARG A 92 -9.66 3.70 -0.97
CA ARG A 92 -8.86 2.84 -1.85
C ARG A 92 -7.49 2.46 -1.27
N ASP A 93 -6.96 1.27 -1.61
CA ASP A 93 -5.59 0.85 -1.24
C ASP A 93 -4.54 1.91 -1.56
N GLY A 94 -3.62 2.09 -0.64
CA GLY A 94 -2.51 3.03 -0.75
C GLY A 94 -2.88 4.45 -0.38
N ALA A 95 -4.16 4.78 -0.19
CA ALA A 95 -4.55 6.03 0.47
C ALA A 95 -3.94 6.12 1.86
N HIS A 96 -3.86 7.34 2.39
CA HIS A 96 -3.35 7.58 3.73
C HIS A 96 -4.35 7.22 4.83
N ASN A 97 -5.59 6.92 4.45
CA ASN A 97 -6.65 6.46 5.34
C ASN A 97 -7.28 5.23 4.73
N ASP A 98 -7.71 4.29 5.57
CA ASP A 98 -8.30 3.03 5.11
C ASP A 98 -9.83 3.13 5.03
N ILE A 99 -10.45 3.98 5.87
CA ILE A 99 -11.91 4.16 5.89
C ILE A 99 -12.32 5.63 6.04
N GLY A 100 -13.47 5.95 5.44
CA GLY A 100 -14.22 7.17 5.69
C GLY A 100 -15.37 6.90 6.65
N LEU A 101 -15.53 7.76 7.65
CA LEU A 101 -16.54 7.62 8.70
C LEU A 101 -17.46 8.85 8.71
N GLN A 102 -18.78 8.65 8.66
CA GLN A 102 -19.78 9.71 8.63
C GLN A 102 -20.94 9.34 9.54
N LYS A 103 -21.43 10.28 10.35
CA LYS A 103 -22.56 10.03 11.24
C LYS A 103 -23.85 9.94 10.42
N LYS A 104 -24.71 8.96 10.69
CA LYS A 104 -25.92 8.72 9.88
C LYS A 104 -26.94 9.86 9.90
N ASP A 105 -26.95 10.64 10.98
CA ASP A 105 -27.78 11.83 11.17
C ASP A 105 -27.13 13.12 10.62
N SER A 106 -25.97 13.02 9.95
CA SER A 106 -25.29 14.19 9.41
C SER A 106 -25.99 14.76 8.18
N GLN A 107 -26.15 16.08 8.14
CA GLN A 107 -26.64 16.81 6.96
C GLN A 107 -25.62 16.83 5.80
N ASP A 108 -24.34 16.59 6.09
CA ASP A 108 -23.27 16.59 5.08
C ASP A 108 -23.15 15.21 4.43
N THR A 109 -24.05 14.91 3.48
CA THR A 109 -24.22 13.56 2.91
C THR A 109 -23.00 13.03 2.14
N ASP A 110 -22.06 13.87 1.74
CA ASP A 110 -20.86 13.49 0.96
C ASP A 110 -19.52 13.75 1.66
N LEU A 111 -19.53 14.17 2.94
CA LEU A 111 -18.33 14.46 3.71
C LEU A 111 -18.09 13.42 4.81
N TYR A 112 -16.84 12.96 4.89
CA TYR A 112 -16.40 11.89 5.79
C TYR A 112 -15.21 12.35 6.61
N TYR A 113 -15.02 11.76 7.78
CA TYR A 113 -13.76 11.79 8.52
C TYR A 113 -12.85 10.65 8.02
N GLY A 114 -11.62 10.98 7.62
CA GLY A 114 -10.62 9.99 7.21
C GLY A 114 -9.96 9.34 8.41
N ILE A 115 -9.99 8.00 8.46
CA ILE A 115 -9.48 7.20 9.56
C ILE A 115 -8.42 6.22 9.05
N GLN A 116 -7.27 6.14 9.73
CA GLN A 116 -6.30 5.09 9.49
C GLN A 116 -6.51 3.95 10.50
N ILE A 117 -6.60 2.73 9.99
CA ILE A 117 -6.61 1.50 10.77
C ILE A 117 -5.18 0.93 10.86
N LYS A 118 -4.84 0.39 12.03
CA LYS A 118 -3.67 -0.45 12.21
C LYS A 118 -4.07 -1.70 12.97
N SER A 119 -3.88 -2.86 12.38
CA SER A 119 -4.36 -4.11 12.95
C SER A 119 -3.22 -5.04 13.38
N CYS A 120 -3.50 -5.91 14.34
CA CYS A 120 -2.71 -7.11 14.58
C CYS A 120 -3.60 -8.28 15.02
N SER A 121 -3.26 -9.48 14.53
CA SER A 121 -4.11 -10.65 14.75
C SER A 121 -4.06 -11.23 16.16
N LYS A 122 -2.94 -11.03 16.87
CA LYS A 122 -2.72 -11.50 18.24
C LYS A 122 -1.64 -10.70 18.93
N GLN A 123 -1.77 -10.56 20.24
CA GLN A 123 -0.68 -10.13 21.09
C GLN A 123 0.49 -11.12 20.99
N ARG A 124 1.73 -10.63 20.88
CA ARG A 124 2.94 -11.48 20.81
C ARG A 124 3.90 -11.16 21.93
N ALA A 125 4.38 -12.20 22.61
CA ALA A 125 5.51 -12.09 23.53
C ALA A 125 6.82 -12.29 22.75
N HIS A 126 7.76 -11.35 22.88
CA HIS A 126 9.15 -11.62 22.51
C HIS A 126 9.83 -12.19 23.76
N CYS A 127 10.28 -13.45 23.68
CA CYS A 127 10.90 -14.25 24.75
C CYS A 127 9.96 -14.75 25.87
N ASN A 128 10.42 -15.77 26.60
CA ASN A 128 9.60 -16.60 27.50
C ASN A 128 9.05 -15.89 28.75
N ASN A 129 9.48 -14.66 29.03
CA ASN A 129 9.15 -13.94 30.27
C ASN A 129 8.43 -12.60 30.03
N LYS A 130 7.97 -12.32 28.80
CA LYS A 130 7.23 -11.08 28.51
C LYS A 130 5.74 -11.36 28.38
N ILE A 131 4.95 -10.46 28.96
CA ILE A 131 3.50 -10.39 28.76
C ILE A 131 3.26 -10.15 27.25
N PRO A 132 2.41 -10.95 26.58
CA PRO A 132 2.02 -10.70 25.19
C PRO A 132 1.49 -9.28 25.03
N LYS A 133 1.90 -8.59 23.97
CA LYS A 133 1.49 -7.21 23.70
C LYS A 133 1.09 -7.05 22.26
N ALA A 134 0.06 -6.23 22.01
CA ALA A 134 -0.27 -5.78 20.67
C ALA A 134 0.87 -4.90 20.13
N LYS A 135 1.09 -4.98 18.82
CA LYS A 135 2.16 -4.28 18.12
C LYS A 135 1.62 -3.75 16.79
N PHE A 136 1.74 -2.45 16.59
CA PHE A 136 1.23 -1.74 15.43
C PHE A 136 2.38 -1.05 14.71
N GLY A 137 2.52 -1.27 13.40
CA GLY A 137 3.61 -0.72 12.59
C GLY A 137 3.24 0.57 11.87
N ASN A 138 4.26 1.37 11.53
CA ASN A 138 4.18 2.65 10.82
C ASN A 138 3.16 3.66 11.38
N VAL A 139 2.89 3.67 12.69
CA VAL A 139 1.84 4.52 13.29
C VAL A 139 2.13 6.02 13.21
N ASN A 140 3.41 6.39 13.10
CA ASN A 140 3.87 7.77 13.12
C ASN A 140 3.84 8.45 11.74
N HIS A 141 3.19 7.82 10.75
CA HIS A 141 3.09 8.35 9.40
C HIS A 141 1.78 9.12 9.16
N TYR A 142 0.93 9.32 10.17
CA TYR A 142 -0.46 9.75 9.99
C TYR A 142 -0.88 11.01 10.79
N PRO A 143 -0.13 12.12 10.77
CA PRO A 143 -0.38 13.29 11.63
C PRO A 143 -1.78 13.87 11.53
N ASN A 144 -2.36 13.85 10.33
CA ASN A 144 -3.63 14.50 10.01
C ASN A 144 -4.82 13.53 10.08
N SER A 145 -4.66 12.38 10.72
CA SER A 145 -5.70 11.35 10.80
C SER A 145 -5.90 10.85 12.22
N LEU A 146 -7.11 10.39 12.51
CA LEU A 146 -7.36 9.51 13.64
C LEU A 146 -6.78 8.13 13.31
N VAL A 147 -5.94 7.60 14.18
CA VAL A 147 -5.35 6.27 14.04
C VAL A 147 -6.04 5.32 15.01
N ILE A 148 -6.78 4.35 14.49
CA ILE A 148 -7.43 3.30 15.27
C ILE A 148 -6.58 2.04 15.22
N CYS A 149 -6.07 1.63 16.38
CA CYS A 149 -5.30 0.40 16.53
C CYS A 149 -6.19 -0.74 17.02
N ILE A 150 -6.25 -1.86 16.31
CA ILE A 150 -7.15 -2.99 16.60
C ILE A 150 -6.34 -4.27 16.79
N CYS A 151 -6.41 -4.86 17.99
CA CYS A 151 -6.01 -6.25 18.19
C CYS A 151 -7.22 -7.16 18.03
N LEU A 152 -7.13 -8.23 17.24
CA LEU A 152 -8.27 -9.14 17.03
C LEU A 152 -8.37 -10.23 18.11
N LYS A 153 -7.27 -10.57 18.80
CA LYS A 153 -7.22 -11.66 19.78
C LYS A 153 -6.32 -11.28 20.99
N PRO A 154 -6.91 -10.87 22.13
CA PRO A 154 -8.34 -10.54 22.30
C PRO A 154 -8.76 -9.29 21.52
N LEU A 155 -10.07 -9.10 21.29
CA LEU A 155 -10.58 -7.93 20.57
C LEU A 155 -10.45 -6.68 21.45
N LYS A 156 -9.46 -5.84 21.15
CA LYS A 156 -9.18 -4.57 21.83
C LYS A 156 -8.96 -3.45 20.81
N ILE A 157 -9.48 -2.26 21.10
CA ILE A 157 -9.41 -1.10 20.21
C ILE A 157 -8.89 0.12 20.96
N TRP A 158 -7.93 0.81 20.36
CA TRP A 158 -7.34 2.04 20.87
C TRP A 158 -7.41 3.16 19.84
N PHE A 159 -7.73 4.38 20.28
CA PHE A 159 -7.77 5.56 19.44
C PHE A 159 -6.62 6.50 19.75
N PHE A 160 -5.95 6.99 18.71
CA PHE A 160 -4.86 7.93 18.85
C PHE A 160 -4.97 9.06 17.83
N HIS A 161 -4.82 10.29 18.28
CA HIS A 161 -4.52 11.39 17.37
C HIS A 161 -3.16 11.14 16.71
N GLY A 162 -3.14 11.03 15.38
CA GLY A 162 -1.90 10.75 14.67
C GLY A 162 -0.83 11.83 14.85
N ALA A 163 -1.21 13.08 15.09
CA ALA A 163 -0.29 14.16 15.48
C ALA A 163 0.52 13.80 16.74
N ASN A 164 -0.12 13.17 17.74
CA ASN A 164 0.54 12.72 18.97
C ASN A 164 1.47 11.52 18.71
N LEU A 165 1.24 10.78 17.62
CA LEU A 165 2.05 9.63 17.23
C LEU A 165 3.30 10.00 16.43
N LEU A 166 3.40 11.22 15.88
CA LEU A 166 4.56 11.67 15.09
C LEU A 166 5.91 11.48 15.80
N ASN A 167 5.94 11.83 17.09
CA ASN A 167 7.16 11.79 17.90
C ASN A 167 7.45 10.38 18.46
N ASN A 168 6.57 9.41 18.20
CA ASN A 168 6.78 8.02 18.59
C ASN A 168 7.62 7.27 17.56
N LYS A 169 8.15 6.12 17.99
CA LYS A 169 8.77 5.15 17.06
C LYS A 169 7.73 4.69 16.05
N SER A 170 8.19 4.30 14.85
CA SER A 170 7.30 3.78 13.80
C SER A 170 6.44 2.61 14.28
N THR A 171 6.92 1.84 15.25
CA THR A 171 6.12 0.79 15.88
C THR A 171 5.64 1.22 17.27
N LEU A 172 4.32 1.16 17.47
CA LEU A 172 3.68 1.27 18.77
C LEU A 172 3.51 -0.11 19.43
N HIS A 173 3.81 -0.17 20.73
CA HIS A 173 3.68 -1.38 21.52
C HIS A 173 2.72 -1.13 22.68
N GLU A 174 1.70 -1.96 22.81
CA GLU A 174 0.82 -1.95 23.96
C GLU A 174 1.62 -1.98 25.27
N SER A 175 1.28 -1.08 26.18
CA SER A 175 1.97 -0.94 27.45
C SER A 175 1.03 -0.39 28.50
N LYS A 176 1.34 -0.60 29.78
CA LYS A 176 0.57 -0.08 30.91
C LYS A 176 0.78 1.43 31.14
N LYS A 177 1.20 2.17 30.12
CA LYS A 177 1.42 3.62 30.23
C LYS A 177 0.06 4.32 30.14
N ALA A 178 -0.09 5.44 30.86
CA ALA A 178 -1.33 6.21 30.93
C ALA A 178 -1.95 6.47 29.55
N TYR A 179 -1.16 6.96 28.58
CA TYR A 179 -1.65 7.24 27.23
C TYR A 179 -2.30 6.04 26.50
N PHE A 180 -1.89 4.80 26.82
CA PHE A 180 -2.49 3.60 26.23
C PHE A 180 -3.81 3.25 26.92
N ASN A 181 -3.90 3.45 28.24
CA ASN A 181 -5.12 3.25 29.00
C ASN A 181 -6.16 4.31 28.63
N GLU A 182 -5.73 5.57 28.49
CA GLU A 182 -6.56 6.69 28.04
C GLU A 182 -7.05 6.52 26.60
N ALA A 183 -6.28 5.83 25.75
CA ALA A 183 -6.67 5.53 24.37
C ALA A 183 -7.60 4.31 24.24
N LEU A 184 -7.70 3.45 25.27
CA LEU A 184 -8.47 2.20 25.21
C LEU A 184 -9.97 2.51 25.22
N CYS A 185 -10.63 2.24 24.09
CA CYS A 185 -12.05 2.54 23.91
C CYS A 185 -12.91 1.27 23.83
N TYR A 186 -12.31 0.11 23.57
CA TYR A 186 -13.04 -1.15 23.56
C TYR A 186 -12.15 -2.31 24.04
N ASP A 187 -12.68 -3.12 24.93
CA ASP A 187 -12.08 -4.37 25.38
C ASP A 187 -13.17 -5.42 25.59
N LYS A 188 -13.16 -6.45 24.74
CA LYS A 188 -14.16 -7.52 24.81
C LYS A 188 -14.07 -8.33 26.09
N GLU A 189 -12.87 -8.55 26.62
CA GLU A 189 -12.68 -9.40 27.81
C GLU A 189 -13.01 -8.65 29.10
N GLU A 190 -12.72 -7.35 29.15
CA GLU A 190 -13.00 -6.49 30.30
C GLU A 190 -14.39 -5.81 30.23
N GLY A 191 -15.16 -6.05 29.17
CA GLY A 191 -16.50 -5.48 28.99
C GLY A 191 -16.52 -3.97 28.73
N ILE A 192 -15.40 -3.40 28.27
CA ILE A 192 -15.28 -1.96 27.99
C ILE A 192 -15.85 -1.69 26.61
N ASN A 193 -16.79 -0.74 26.50
CA ASN A 193 -17.28 -0.22 25.23
C ASN A 193 -17.57 1.29 25.33
N LYS A 194 -16.63 2.11 24.85
CA LYS A 194 -16.68 3.57 24.81
C LYS A 194 -16.43 4.13 23.41
N LEU A 195 -16.64 3.32 22.37
CA LEU A 195 -16.30 3.66 20.99
C LEU A 195 -16.96 4.96 20.52
N GLU A 196 -18.26 5.11 20.79
CA GLU A 196 -19.06 6.27 20.38
C GLU A 196 -18.61 7.58 21.06
N GLU A 197 -18.36 7.51 22.38
CA GLU A 197 -17.86 8.63 23.17
C GLU A 197 -16.49 9.09 22.62
N PHE A 198 -15.58 8.15 22.39
CA PHE A 198 -14.26 8.42 21.86
C PHE A 198 -14.30 8.98 20.44
N LEU A 199 -15.12 8.42 19.55
CA LEU A 199 -15.27 8.96 18.18
C LEU A 199 -15.76 10.40 18.24
N THR A 200 -16.79 10.67 19.05
CA THR A 200 -17.36 12.01 19.19
C THR A 200 -16.31 13.02 19.67
N ILE A 201 -15.52 12.67 20.70
CA ILE A 201 -14.50 13.57 21.26
C ILE A 201 -13.33 13.75 20.28
N TYR A 202 -12.76 12.65 19.75
CA TYR A 202 -11.56 12.73 18.92
C TYR A 202 -11.84 13.41 17.58
N LEU A 203 -13.01 13.19 16.99
CA LEU A 203 -13.35 13.74 15.67
C LEU A 203 -13.64 15.25 15.69
N GLN A 204 -13.89 15.87 16.85
CA GLN A 204 -14.05 17.33 16.97
C GLN A 204 -12.84 18.10 16.42
N ASN A 205 -11.65 17.50 16.46
CA ASN A 205 -10.40 18.11 16.01
C ASN A 205 -10.09 17.86 14.52
N TYR A 206 -10.93 17.12 13.80
CA TYR A 206 -10.68 16.77 12.40
C TYR A 206 -11.69 17.42 11.47
N LYS A 207 -11.24 17.80 10.27
CA LYS A 207 -12.12 18.28 9.20
C LYS A 207 -12.66 17.11 8.40
N LYS A 208 -13.91 17.24 7.97
CA LYS A 208 -14.52 16.32 7.02
C LYS A 208 -14.14 16.72 5.59
N HIS A 209 -13.94 15.73 4.74
CA HIS A 209 -13.68 15.92 3.32
C HIS A 209 -14.45 14.89 2.48
N LYS A 210 -14.60 15.15 1.19
CA LYS A 210 -15.09 14.12 0.24
C LYS A 210 -14.10 12.95 0.19
N ILE A 211 -14.57 11.75 -0.13
CA ILE A 211 -13.70 10.55 -0.22
C ILE A 211 -12.51 10.76 -1.16
N ASP A 212 -12.72 11.43 -2.30
CA ASP A 212 -11.65 11.81 -3.24
C ASP A 212 -10.46 12.52 -2.57
N TYR A 213 -10.70 13.31 -1.52
CA TYR A 213 -9.61 14.00 -0.82
C TYR A 213 -8.67 13.02 -0.10
N TYR A 214 -9.21 11.93 0.44
CA TYR A 214 -8.43 10.93 1.14
C TYR A 214 -7.72 9.99 0.18
N ASP A 215 -8.35 9.69 -0.96
CA ASP A 215 -7.70 9.02 -2.10
C ASP A 215 -6.49 9.83 -2.62
N LEU A 216 -6.50 11.15 -2.42
CA LEU A 216 -5.41 12.03 -2.83
C LEU A 216 -4.21 12.07 -1.84
N GLN A 217 -4.14 11.22 -0.82
CA GLN A 217 -3.06 11.24 0.18
C GLN A 217 -1.94 10.18 -0.01
N ILE A 218 -1.81 9.61 -1.22
CA ILE A 218 -1.01 8.39 -1.49
C ILE A 218 0.51 8.64 -1.67
N GLU A 219 1.28 7.54 -1.62
CA GLU A 219 2.45 7.29 -2.47
C GLU A 219 2.29 7.97 -3.84
N THR A 220 3.23 8.86 -4.17
CA THR A 220 3.05 9.84 -5.24
C THR A 220 2.60 9.27 -6.60
N ASN A 221 2.98 8.03 -6.94
CA ASN A 221 2.59 7.43 -8.21
C ASN A 221 1.09 7.15 -8.32
N LYS A 222 0.44 6.60 -7.28
CA LYS A 222 -1.01 6.35 -7.34
C LYS A 222 -1.80 7.67 -7.27
N PHE A 223 -1.33 8.65 -6.50
CA PHE A 223 -1.91 10.00 -6.51
C PHE A 223 -1.93 10.58 -7.93
N LEU A 224 -0.80 10.47 -8.63
CA LEU A 224 -0.70 10.95 -9.98
C LEU A 224 -1.68 10.19 -10.89
N GLU A 225 -1.79 8.86 -10.75
CA GLU A 225 -2.71 8.02 -11.55
C GLU A 225 -4.17 8.49 -11.37
N ASP A 226 -4.56 8.79 -10.14
CA ASP A 226 -5.92 9.23 -9.79
C ASP A 226 -6.21 10.64 -10.29
N TYR A 227 -5.24 11.54 -10.11
CA TYR A 227 -5.33 12.88 -10.67
C TYR A 227 -5.43 12.83 -12.20
N ALA A 228 -4.70 11.92 -12.86
CA ALA A 228 -4.75 11.75 -14.30
C ALA A 228 -6.12 11.24 -14.76
N ASN A 229 -6.68 10.24 -14.06
CA ASN A 229 -8.02 9.72 -14.31
C ASN A 229 -9.07 10.84 -14.18
N LYS A 230 -8.96 11.70 -13.17
CA LYS A 230 -9.85 12.85 -13.00
C LYS A 230 -9.77 13.83 -14.17
N LEU A 231 -8.57 14.23 -14.58
CA LEU A 231 -8.39 15.10 -15.75
C LEU A 231 -8.89 14.43 -17.04
N TYR A 232 -8.69 13.12 -17.18
CA TYR A 232 -9.22 12.34 -18.30
C TYR A 232 -10.74 12.35 -18.33
N LYS A 233 -11.41 12.12 -17.19
CA LYS A 233 -12.87 12.16 -17.08
C LYS A 233 -13.40 13.55 -17.43
N ILE A 234 -12.76 14.62 -16.94
CA ILE A 234 -13.10 16.00 -17.32
C ILE A 234 -12.98 16.18 -18.84
N HIS A 235 -11.85 15.79 -19.43
CA HIS A 235 -11.62 15.89 -20.87
C HIS A 235 -12.66 15.12 -21.70
N LYS A 236 -13.11 13.95 -21.22
CA LYS A 236 -14.13 13.12 -21.88
C LYS A 236 -15.57 13.49 -21.52
N ASN A 237 -15.77 14.52 -20.71
CA ASN A 237 -17.08 14.88 -20.15
C ASN A 237 -17.78 13.68 -19.47
N LEU A 238 -16.99 12.86 -18.77
CA LEU A 238 -17.46 11.71 -18.00
C LEU A 238 -17.70 12.11 -16.54
N PRO A 239 -18.67 11.47 -15.86
CA PRO A 239 -18.93 11.76 -14.47
C PRO A 239 -17.73 11.41 -13.59
N ILE A 240 -17.35 12.35 -12.72
CA ILE A 240 -16.32 12.14 -11.70
C ILE A 240 -17.02 11.55 -10.48
N VAL A 241 -17.14 10.23 -10.47
CA VAL A 241 -17.67 9.49 -9.33
C VAL A 241 -16.50 8.95 -8.51
N SER A 242 -16.49 9.22 -7.21
CA SER A 242 -15.63 8.51 -6.26
C SER A 242 -16.06 7.06 -6.26
N GLU A 243 -15.22 6.13 -6.69
CA GLU A 243 -15.53 4.71 -6.60
C GLU A 243 -15.66 4.33 -5.11
N ARG A 244 -16.87 3.95 -4.70
CA ARG A 244 -17.13 3.44 -3.35
C ARG A 244 -17.02 1.92 -3.39
N ARG A 245 -16.00 1.36 -2.75
CA ARG A 245 -15.80 -0.10 -2.69
C ARG A 245 -16.66 -0.73 -1.58
N GLY A 246 -17.21 -1.91 -1.87
CA GLY A 246 -17.91 -2.71 -0.87
C GLY A 246 -16.92 -3.28 0.16
N LEU A 247 -17.34 -3.39 1.44
CA LEU A 247 -16.53 -3.90 2.57
C LEU A 247 -15.97 -5.33 2.39
N ASN A 248 -16.44 -6.07 1.39
CA ASN A 248 -16.06 -7.46 1.11
C ASN A 248 -15.10 -7.60 -0.10
N GLU A 249 -14.74 -6.50 -0.76
CA GLU A 249 -13.83 -6.54 -1.91
C GLU A 249 -12.37 -6.71 -1.42
N ILE A 250 -11.78 -7.87 -1.66
CA ILE A 250 -10.37 -8.14 -1.35
C ILE A 250 -9.51 -7.54 -2.47
N GLU A 251 -8.65 -6.58 -2.11
CA GLU A 251 -7.74 -5.90 -3.03
C GLU A 251 -6.60 -6.81 -3.50
N ASN A 252 -6.81 -7.43 -4.65
CA ASN A 252 -5.76 -7.94 -5.55
C ASN A 252 -6.14 -7.70 -7.01
N SER A 253 -6.97 -6.69 -7.26
CA SER A 253 -7.50 -6.41 -8.58
C SER A 253 -6.39 -5.84 -9.46
N CYS A 254 -6.07 -6.53 -10.56
CA CYS A 254 -5.25 -5.99 -11.66
C CYS A 254 -6.07 -5.02 -12.54
N VAL A 255 -7.20 -4.52 -12.01
CA VAL A 255 -8.17 -3.64 -12.64
C VAL A 255 -8.37 -2.46 -11.71
N ASP A 256 -8.08 -1.26 -12.21
CA ASP A 256 -8.28 -0.01 -11.46
C ASP A 256 -9.69 0.53 -11.64
N CYS A 257 -10.29 0.39 -12.82
CA CYS A 257 -11.69 0.77 -13.07
C CYS A 257 -12.33 -0.08 -14.18
N ILE A 258 -13.65 -0.03 -14.27
CA ILE A 258 -14.44 -0.62 -15.37
C ILE A 258 -15.10 0.53 -16.12
N ASP A 259 -14.96 0.57 -17.45
CA ASP A 259 -15.59 1.63 -18.25
C ASP A 259 -17.09 1.38 -18.48
N GLN A 260 -17.75 2.35 -19.12
CA GLN A 260 -19.18 2.27 -19.47
C GLN A 260 -19.55 1.10 -20.39
N ASN A 261 -18.56 0.51 -21.08
CA ASN A 261 -18.75 -0.65 -21.95
C ASN A 261 -18.43 -1.98 -21.23
N GLY A 262 -18.12 -1.93 -19.92
CA GLY A 262 -17.74 -3.10 -19.14
C GLY A 262 -16.29 -3.55 -19.32
N LEU A 263 -15.44 -2.76 -19.98
CA LEU A 263 -14.04 -3.10 -20.17
C LEU A 263 -13.24 -2.86 -18.89
N ARG A 264 -12.43 -3.85 -18.51
CA ARG A 264 -11.55 -3.78 -17.33
C ARG A 264 -10.29 -3.01 -17.67
N ILE A 265 -10.06 -1.89 -16.99
CA ILE A 265 -8.94 -0.98 -17.27
C ILE A 265 -7.90 -1.08 -16.16
N GLN A 266 -6.64 -1.25 -16.55
CA GLN A 266 -5.47 -1.05 -15.69
C GLN A 266 -4.85 0.31 -16.04
N GLU A 267 -4.70 1.18 -15.03
CA GLU A 267 -4.19 2.54 -15.22
C GLU A 267 -2.73 2.63 -14.82
N LYS A 268 -1.97 3.45 -15.55
CA LYS A 268 -0.57 3.74 -15.27
C LYS A 268 -0.17 5.14 -15.71
N ILE A 269 0.95 5.61 -15.17
CA ILE A 269 1.61 6.83 -15.64
C ILE A 269 2.98 6.54 -16.21
N CYS A 270 3.27 7.17 -17.35
CA CYS A 270 4.59 7.17 -17.93
C CYS A 270 5.40 8.42 -17.52
N HIS A 271 6.72 8.31 -17.53
CA HIS A 271 7.62 9.40 -17.19
C HIS A 271 8.79 9.50 -18.15
N VAL A 272 9.37 10.69 -18.27
CA VAL A 272 10.57 10.87 -19.08
C VAL A 272 11.73 10.07 -18.49
N SER A 273 12.31 9.19 -19.29
CA SER A 273 13.56 8.52 -18.93
C SER A 273 14.74 9.34 -19.45
N PRO A 274 15.80 9.56 -18.62
CA PRO A 274 17.03 10.18 -19.09
C PRO A 274 17.54 9.43 -20.33
N ASN A 275 17.98 10.16 -21.35
CA ASN A 275 18.58 9.63 -22.57
C ASN A 275 17.63 8.84 -23.49
N THR A 276 16.32 8.95 -23.31
CA THR A 276 15.33 8.46 -24.27
C THR A 276 14.32 9.55 -24.55
N THR A 277 13.79 9.61 -25.75
CA THR A 277 12.72 10.53 -26.14
C THR A 277 11.33 9.90 -26.05
N GLY A 278 11.26 8.67 -25.53
CA GLY A 278 10.00 8.03 -25.18
C GLY A 278 9.75 8.14 -23.69
N PHE A 279 8.55 7.77 -23.28
CA PHE A 279 8.09 7.82 -21.91
C PHE A 279 8.12 6.42 -21.33
N HIS A 280 8.92 6.22 -20.29
CA HIS A 280 9.08 4.94 -19.62
C HIS A 280 7.86 4.64 -18.74
N LEU A 281 7.39 3.41 -18.81
CA LEU A 281 6.25 2.89 -18.09
C LEU A 281 6.65 1.66 -17.29
N GLN A 282 6.29 1.64 -16.00
CA GLN A 282 6.37 0.43 -15.19
C GLN A 282 5.10 -0.42 -15.41
N LEU A 283 5.25 -1.71 -15.70
CA LEU A 283 4.17 -2.66 -15.96
C LEU A 283 4.38 -3.92 -15.10
N ALA A 284 4.47 -3.75 -13.79
CA ALA A 284 4.71 -4.86 -12.86
C ALA A 284 3.59 -4.95 -11.83
N LYS A 285 3.13 -6.18 -11.55
CA LYS A 285 2.21 -6.49 -10.46
C LYS A 285 2.91 -7.25 -9.34
N SER A 286 2.34 -7.22 -8.15
CA SER A 286 2.78 -8.10 -7.05
C SER A 286 2.63 -9.57 -7.46
N SER A 287 3.68 -10.36 -7.28
CA SER A 287 3.66 -11.82 -7.47
C SER A 287 3.74 -12.56 -6.14
N GLY A 288 3.36 -11.88 -5.05
CA GLY A 288 3.41 -12.41 -3.69
C GLY A 288 4.78 -12.23 -3.04
N ARG A 289 5.22 -13.24 -2.29
CA ARG A 289 6.52 -13.23 -1.60
C ARG A 289 7.32 -14.47 -1.97
N ASN A 290 8.64 -14.31 -2.08
CA ASN A 290 9.54 -15.45 -2.25
C ASN A 290 9.73 -16.23 -0.93
N LEU A 291 10.51 -17.32 -1.00
CA LEU A 291 10.85 -18.18 0.14
C LEU A 291 11.58 -17.46 1.31
N GLU A 292 12.06 -16.23 1.08
CA GLU A 292 12.68 -15.37 2.09
C GLU A 292 11.70 -14.31 2.63
N SER A 293 10.40 -14.44 2.32
CA SER A 293 9.35 -13.47 2.66
C SER A 293 9.55 -12.08 2.04
N LYS A 294 10.43 -11.94 1.03
CA LYS A 294 10.60 -10.70 0.27
C LYS A 294 9.49 -10.60 -0.77
N ARG A 295 8.85 -9.43 -0.86
CA ARG A 295 7.88 -9.12 -1.91
C ARG A 295 8.54 -9.34 -3.27
N THR A 296 7.83 -10.04 -4.15
CA THR A 296 8.24 -10.25 -5.54
C THR A 296 7.29 -9.49 -6.45
N THR A 297 7.83 -8.98 -7.55
CA THR A 297 7.06 -8.34 -8.61
C THR A 297 7.23 -9.15 -9.89
N GLY A 298 6.17 -9.24 -10.68
CA GLY A 298 6.16 -9.96 -11.94
C GLY A 298 5.39 -9.21 -13.03
N PRO A 299 5.51 -9.64 -14.28
CA PRO A 299 4.66 -9.16 -15.37
C PRO A 299 3.18 -9.53 -15.13
N TYR A 300 2.29 -8.81 -15.81
CA TYR A 300 0.87 -9.14 -15.89
C TYR A 300 0.62 -10.39 -16.78
N ASN A 301 -0.57 -10.96 -16.67
CA ASN A 301 -1.08 -12.12 -17.40
C ASN A 301 -2.26 -11.74 -18.30
N GLU A 302 -2.58 -12.61 -19.27
CA GLU A 302 -3.63 -12.41 -20.29
C GLU A 302 -5.05 -12.16 -19.77
N ASN A 303 -5.36 -12.51 -18.52
CA ASN A 303 -6.69 -12.35 -17.94
C ASN A 303 -6.79 -11.22 -16.90
N ASP A 304 -5.71 -10.47 -16.71
CA ASP A 304 -5.62 -9.47 -15.64
C ASP A 304 -6.50 -8.22 -15.90
N PHE A 305 -6.56 -7.74 -17.16
CA PHE A 305 -7.32 -6.56 -17.59
C PHE A 305 -7.58 -6.63 -19.11
N ASP A 306 -8.40 -5.73 -19.65
CA ASP A 306 -8.71 -5.67 -21.10
C ASP A 306 -7.96 -4.53 -21.81
N ILE A 307 -7.83 -3.38 -21.15
CA ILE A 307 -7.11 -2.20 -21.65
C ILE A 307 -6.07 -1.72 -20.63
N LEU A 308 -4.87 -1.42 -21.11
CA LEU A 308 -3.89 -0.63 -20.36
C LEU A 308 -4.02 0.84 -20.77
N ARG A 309 -4.47 1.68 -19.84
CA ARG A 309 -4.53 3.12 -20.01
C ARG A 309 -3.29 3.78 -19.42
N VAL A 310 -2.51 4.47 -20.25
CA VAL A 310 -1.25 5.12 -19.84
C VAL A 310 -1.38 6.63 -19.99
N TYR A 311 -1.29 7.35 -18.88
CA TYR A 311 -1.39 8.81 -18.88
C TYR A 311 -0.04 9.48 -19.05
N LEU A 312 -0.05 10.62 -19.75
CA LEU A 312 1.10 11.50 -19.94
C LEU A 312 0.77 12.92 -19.48
N PHE A 313 1.50 13.40 -18.48
CA PHE A 313 1.39 14.75 -17.95
C PHE A 313 2.43 15.70 -18.55
N CYS A 314 2.10 16.99 -18.59
CA CYS A 314 3.02 18.07 -18.92
C CYS A 314 2.79 19.30 -18.02
N LYS A 315 3.77 20.21 -18.00
CA LYS A 315 3.61 21.61 -17.57
C LYS A 315 3.52 22.49 -18.80
N VAL A 316 2.70 23.53 -18.72
CA VAL A 316 2.55 24.57 -19.73
C VAL A 316 2.96 25.87 -19.07
N ASP A 317 3.93 26.59 -19.64
CA ASP A 317 4.31 27.90 -19.10
C ASP A 317 3.37 29.01 -19.62
N GLU A 318 3.59 30.24 -19.15
CA GLU A 318 2.77 31.41 -19.51
C GLU A 318 2.79 31.73 -21.00
N LEU A 319 3.80 31.24 -21.73
CA LEU A 319 3.94 31.36 -23.18
C LEU A 319 3.40 30.13 -23.92
N GLY A 320 2.60 29.29 -23.25
CA GLY A 320 2.02 28.09 -23.83
C GLY A 320 3.00 26.93 -24.02
N LYS A 321 4.28 27.07 -23.66
CA LYS A 321 5.29 26.07 -24.00
C LYS A 321 5.11 24.80 -23.16
N VAL A 322 4.97 23.68 -23.86
CA VAL A 322 4.81 22.36 -23.25
C VAL A 322 6.16 21.81 -22.78
N SER A 323 6.21 21.33 -21.53
CA SER A 323 7.38 20.65 -20.97
C SER A 323 7.00 19.38 -20.22
N PHE A 324 7.77 18.31 -20.42
CA PHE A 324 7.57 17.01 -19.77
C PHE A 324 8.56 16.78 -18.61
N LYS A 325 9.02 17.86 -17.95
CA LYS A 325 10.07 17.75 -16.93
C LYS A 325 9.65 16.77 -15.81
N ARG A 326 10.55 15.81 -15.56
CA ARG A 326 10.45 14.85 -14.45
C ARG A 326 10.86 15.55 -13.18
N GLU A 327 9.91 16.14 -12.48
CA GLU A 327 10.16 16.41 -11.08
C GLU A 327 10.13 15.06 -10.35
N GLN A 328 11.20 14.75 -9.60
CA GLN A 328 11.15 13.62 -8.68
C GLN A 328 10.20 14.04 -7.57
N TYR A 329 8.90 13.79 -7.74
CA TYR A 329 7.93 13.93 -6.66
C TYR A 329 8.14 12.81 -5.65
N LYS A 330 9.32 12.78 -5.02
CA LYS A 330 9.50 12.05 -3.78
C LYS A 330 8.86 12.91 -2.71
N ILE A 331 7.53 12.90 -2.67
CA ILE A 331 6.77 13.40 -1.53
C ILE A 331 7.11 12.47 -0.37
N LYS A 332 8.21 12.78 0.33
CA LYS A 332 8.51 12.18 1.62
C LYS A 332 7.57 12.85 2.60
N TYR A 333 6.43 12.21 2.83
CA TYR A 333 5.45 12.68 3.79
C TYR A 333 6.07 12.66 5.20
N ASN A 334 6.50 13.83 5.66
CA ASN A 334 6.91 14.09 7.04
C ASN A 334 6.05 15.21 7.67
N GLY A 335 4.91 15.53 7.05
CA GLY A 335 3.96 16.55 7.49
C GLY A 335 4.30 18.01 7.14
N LYS A 336 5.51 18.35 6.65
CA LYS A 336 5.91 19.77 6.47
C LYS A 336 5.69 20.37 5.07
N ASN A 337 5.53 19.56 4.02
CA ASN A 337 5.50 20.05 2.62
C ASN A 337 4.38 19.39 1.77
N TYR A 338 3.36 18.82 2.39
CA TYR A 338 2.33 18.05 1.68
C TYR A 338 1.44 18.93 0.78
N GLU A 339 0.95 20.05 1.32
CA GLU A 339 0.08 20.99 0.57
C GLU A 339 0.81 21.56 -0.65
N LYS A 340 2.05 22.03 -0.47
CA LYS A 340 2.89 22.53 -1.57
C LYS A 340 3.15 21.47 -2.66
N ALA A 341 3.28 20.20 -2.28
CA ALA A 341 3.47 19.12 -3.24
C ALA A 341 2.18 18.79 -4.00
N ILE A 342 1.02 18.84 -3.33
CA ILE A 342 -0.27 18.73 -4.01
C ILE A 342 -0.46 19.90 -5.00
N GLU A 343 -0.17 21.12 -4.59
CA GLU A 343 -0.26 22.31 -5.44
C GLU A 343 0.64 22.18 -6.68
N ASP A 344 1.88 21.73 -6.48
CA ASP A 344 2.78 21.46 -7.59
C ASP A 344 2.23 20.37 -8.53
N ILE A 345 1.72 19.25 -8.02
CA ILE A 345 1.12 18.23 -8.90
C ILE A 345 -0.15 18.75 -9.60
N LYS A 346 -0.98 19.54 -8.92
CA LYS A 346 -2.16 20.17 -9.53
C LYS A 346 -1.80 21.18 -10.62
N SER A 347 -0.57 21.69 -10.65
CA SER A 347 -0.08 22.53 -11.75
C SER A 347 0.14 21.75 -13.06
N TYR A 348 0.17 20.41 -13.02
CA TYR A 348 0.31 19.59 -14.22
C TYR A 348 -1.02 19.46 -14.97
N THR A 349 -0.90 19.46 -16.30
CA THR A 349 -2.01 19.25 -17.23
C THR A 349 -1.88 17.89 -17.88
N LEU A 350 -3.02 17.24 -18.15
CA LEU A 350 -3.06 16.00 -18.93
C LEU A 350 -2.77 16.32 -20.41
N PHE A 351 -1.58 15.95 -20.89
CA PHE A 351 -1.20 16.13 -22.28
C PHE A 351 -2.00 15.19 -23.19
N GLY A 352 -2.06 13.92 -22.79
CA GLY A 352 -2.78 12.87 -23.51
C GLY A 352 -2.66 11.53 -22.81
N TYR A 353 -3.19 10.49 -23.44
CA TYR A 353 -3.18 9.13 -22.92
C TYR A 353 -3.07 8.08 -24.02
N PHE A 354 -2.62 6.88 -23.67
CA PHE A 354 -2.58 5.72 -24.54
C PHE A 354 -3.59 4.69 -24.06
N ASP A 355 -4.50 4.24 -24.94
CA ASP A 355 -5.40 3.12 -24.65
C ASP A 355 -4.94 1.91 -25.44
N ILE A 356 -4.19 1.02 -24.78
CA ILE A 356 -3.55 -0.12 -25.44
C ILE A 356 -4.33 -1.41 -25.09
N PRO A 357 -4.96 -2.07 -26.07
CA PRO A 357 -5.66 -3.34 -25.85
C PRO A 357 -4.70 -4.44 -25.39
N ILE A 358 -5.16 -5.33 -24.50
CA ILE A 358 -4.34 -6.43 -23.98
C ILE A 358 -3.81 -7.34 -25.10
N ASN A 359 -4.60 -7.58 -26.15
CA ASN A 359 -4.19 -8.38 -27.31
C ASN A 359 -2.92 -7.82 -27.96
N GLN A 360 -2.81 -6.49 -28.07
CA GLN A 360 -1.63 -5.85 -28.63
C GLN A 360 -0.42 -5.97 -27.69
N LEU A 361 -0.65 -5.84 -26.38
CA LEU A 361 0.40 -6.06 -25.38
C LEU A 361 0.89 -7.53 -25.39
N ILE A 362 0.00 -8.50 -25.63
CA ILE A 362 0.35 -9.92 -25.81
C ILE A 362 1.21 -10.08 -27.06
N THR A 363 0.78 -9.58 -28.22
CA THR A 363 1.55 -9.67 -29.49
C THR A 363 2.94 -9.05 -29.38
N LYS A 364 3.10 -8.00 -28.57
CA LYS A 364 4.38 -7.30 -28.36
C LYS A 364 5.23 -7.87 -27.22
N GLY A 365 4.79 -8.98 -26.62
CA GLY A 365 5.49 -9.70 -25.55
C GLY A 365 5.54 -8.93 -24.24
N CYS A 366 4.60 -8.02 -23.99
CA CYS A 366 4.51 -7.27 -22.74
C CYS A 366 3.75 -8.06 -21.66
N ILE A 367 2.80 -8.92 -22.06
CA ILE A 367 1.98 -9.74 -21.17
C ILE A 367 2.45 -11.20 -21.19
N SER A 368 2.43 -11.84 -20.02
CA SER A 368 2.76 -13.25 -19.90
C SER A 368 1.62 -14.13 -20.40
N THR A 369 1.98 -15.13 -21.19
CA THR A 369 1.09 -16.20 -21.63
C THR A 369 1.74 -17.54 -21.31
N LYS A 370 1.09 -18.66 -21.64
CA LYS A 370 1.71 -19.98 -21.45
C LYS A 370 3.05 -20.13 -22.20
N ASN A 371 3.22 -19.40 -23.30
CA ASN A 371 4.36 -19.55 -24.22
C ASN A 371 5.42 -18.44 -24.07
N GLN A 372 5.12 -17.37 -23.35
CA GLN A 372 6.04 -16.23 -23.22
C GLN A 372 6.00 -15.60 -21.83
N LYS A 373 7.17 -15.18 -21.34
CA LYS A 373 7.26 -14.34 -20.15
C LYS A 373 7.12 -12.88 -20.56
N GLY A 374 6.17 -12.17 -19.94
CA GLY A 374 5.94 -10.75 -20.18
C GLY A 374 7.05 -9.85 -19.63
N LYS A 375 6.90 -8.54 -19.88
CA LYS A 375 7.82 -7.50 -19.45
C LYS A 375 7.28 -6.82 -18.19
N VAL A 376 8.19 -6.29 -17.38
CA VAL A 376 7.87 -5.51 -16.17
C VAL A 376 7.90 -3.99 -16.42
N SER A 377 8.35 -3.58 -17.60
CA SER A 377 8.35 -2.19 -18.06
C SER A 377 8.52 -2.12 -19.58
N PHE A 378 8.11 -1.02 -20.18
CA PHE A 378 8.39 -0.69 -21.58
C PHE A 378 8.29 0.83 -21.81
N THR A 379 8.50 1.29 -23.04
CA THR A 379 8.48 2.71 -23.41
C THR A 379 7.36 2.99 -24.40
N VAL A 380 6.57 4.04 -24.14
CA VAL A 380 5.56 4.59 -25.06
C VAL A 380 6.10 5.82 -25.79
N PHE A 381 5.58 6.13 -26.97
CA PHE A 381 6.08 7.21 -27.83
C PHE A 381 4.93 8.04 -28.38
N LEU A 382 5.12 9.35 -28.48
CA LEU A 382 4.16 10.23 -29.15
C LEU A 382 4.12 9.98 -30.67
N PRO A 383 2.98 10.22 -31.32
CA PRO A 383 2.93 10.37 -32.77
C PRO A 383 3.85 11.50 -33.25
N GLU A 384 4.46 11.33 -34.43
CA GLU A 384 5.41 12.28 -35.01
C GLU A 384 4.83 13.69 -35.14
N LYS A 385 3.65 13.81 -35.75
CA LYS A 385 2.93 15.08 -35.90
C LYS A 385 2.69 15.80 -34.57
N VAL A 386 2.38 15.05 -33.51
CA VAL A 386 2.15 15.62 -32.17
C VAL A 386 3.46 16.11 -31.58
N ALA A 387 4.54 15.33 -31.67
CA ALA A 387 5.84 15.74 -31.16
C ALA A 387 6.40 16.98 -31.90
N GLU A 388 6.24 17.03 -33.22
CA GLU A 388 6.65 18.17 -34.05
C GLU A 388 5.93 19.46 -33.65
N SER A 389 4.61 19.39 -33.40
CA SER A 389 3.78 20.57 -33.07
C SER A 389 4.17 21.26 -31.76
N ILE A 390 4.88 20.58 -30.87
CA ILE A 390 5.35 21.13 -29.59
C ILE A 390 6.88 21.25 -29.54
N HIS A 391 7.53 21.16 -30.71
CA HIS A 391 8.99 21.15 -30.86
C HIS A 391 9.68 20.14 -29.93
N TYR A 392 9.01 19.02 -29.63
CA TYR A 392 9.55 17.97 -28.79
C TYR A 392 10.46 17.08 -29.63
N SER A 393 11.75 17.11 -29.32
CA SER A 393 12.75 16.31 -30.03
C SER A 393 12.48 14.82 -29.83
N LEU A 394 11.98 14.17 -30.88
CA LEU A 394 11.98 12.71 -31.04
C LEU A 394 13.43 12.18 -31.18
N PRO A 395 13.70 10.89 -30.91
CA PRO A 395 15.07 10.43 -30.77
C PRO A 395 15.74 10.43 -32.14
N LYS A 396 16.82 11.19 -32.28
CA LYS A 396 17.71 11.10 -33.45
C LYS A 396 18.37 9.71 -33.58
N GLN A 397 18.39 8.92 -32.50
CA GLN A 397 18.84 7.52 -32.49
C GLN A 397 17.81 6.61 -31.84
N ILE A 398 16.85 6.15 -32.64
CA ILE A 398 16.05 4.97 -32.32
C ILE A 398 17.03 3.79 -32.30
N ARG A 399 17.29 3.17 -31.14
CA ARG A 399 17.93 1.85 -31.12
C ARG A 399 17.08 0.96 -32.02
N LYS A 400 17.65 0.47 -33.14
CA LYS A 400 17.03 -0.23 -34.29
C LYS A 400 16.02 -1.36 -33.98
N LYS A 401 15.73 -1.68 -32.72
CA LYS A 401 14.84 -2.76 -32.25
C LYS A 401 13.62 -2.31 -31.45
N SER A 402 13.49 -1.03 -31.06
CA SER A 402 12.30 -0.53 -30.35
C SER A 402 11.22 -0.14 -31.36
N THR A 403 10.24 -0.99 -31.62
CA THR A 403 9.11 -0.63 -32.47
C THR A 403 8.23 0.43 -31.79
N ILE A 404 7.92 1.51 -32.51
CA ILE A 404 7.19 2.71 -32.03
C ILE A 404 5.66 2.48 -32.00
N TRP A 405 5.21 1.23 -32.09
CA TRP A 405 3.80 0.82 -32.27
C TRP A 405 2.81 1.40 -31.24
N THR A 406 3.30 1.89 -30.10
CA THR A 406 2.46 2.54 -29.08
C THR A 406 1.90 3.88 -29.54
N LYS A 407 2.52 4.56 -30.52
CA LYS A 407 2.04 5.85 -31.06
C LYS A 407 0.63 5.76 -31.64
N ASP A 408 0.27 4.60 -32.17
CA ASP A 408 -1.02 4.37 -32.84
C ASP A 408 -2.20 4.35 -31.85
N TYR A 409 -1.93 4.27 -30.55
CA TYR A 409 -2.92 4.22 -29.47
C TYR A 409 -3.03 5.54 -28.70
N PHE A 410 -2.31 6.58 -29.13
CA PHE A 410 -2.26 7.87 -28.44
C PHE A 410 -3.47 8.73 -28.74
N ASN A 411 -4.03 9.35 -27.70
CA ASN A 411 -5.11 10.32 -27.75
C ASN A 411 -4.63 11.61 -27.10
N LEU A 412 -4.68 12.70 -27.87
CA LEU A 412 -4.33 14.04 -27.41
C LEU A 412 -5.48 14.66 -26.60
N CYS A 413 -5.18 15.18 -25.42
CA CYS A 413 -6.18 15.85 -24.56
C CYS A 413 -6.11 17.38 -24.66
N MET A 414 -4.96 17.92 -25.06
CA MET A 414 -4.75 19.36 -25.17
C MET A 414 -5.18 19.91 -26.52
N ASN A 415 -5.75 21.12 -26.53
CA ASN A 415 -5.95 21.87 -27.76
C ASN A 415 -4.66 22.63 -28.10
N LEU A 416 -3.88 22.08 -29.03
CA LEU A 416 -2.60 22.64 -29.43
C LEU A 416 -2.75 23.92 -30.29
N ASN A 417 -3.95 24.20 -30.82
CA ASN A 417 -4.22 25.44 -31.57
C ASN A 417 -4.46 26.66 -30.66
N LYS A 418 -4.32 26.51 -29.34
CA LYS A 418 -4.39 27.60 -28.35
C LYS A 418 -3.03 27.86 -27.70
N ILE A 419 -1.98 27.27 -28.25
CA ILE A 419 -0.60 27.36 -27.77
C ILE A 419 0.16 28.02 -28.91
N ASP A 420 0.19 29.35 -28.91
CA ASP A 420 0.94 30.17 -29.87
C ASP A 420 2.35 30.45 -29.36
#